data_AF-A0A957CZH4-F1
#
_entry.id   AF-A0A957CZH4-F1
#
_cell.length_a   1.000
_cell.length_b   1.000
_cell.length_c   1.000
_cell.angle_alpha   90.00
_cell.angle_beta   90.00
_cell.angle_gamma   90.00
#
_symmetry.space_group_name_H-M   'P 1'
#
loop_
_entity.id
_entity.type
_entity.pdbx_description
1 polymer ?
#
loop_
_entity_poly.entity_id
_entity_poly.type
_entity_poly.pdbx_seq_one_letter_code
_entity_poly.pdbx_strand_id
1 'polypeptide(L)' 'MIDPQHLEPLPLYHRATVPDAYLDVMGHMNIRYYLALFDEAAWQFFDAFGMNRAYYESTTGGA' A
#
# COMPACT_ATOMS: atom_id res chain seq x y z
N MET A 1 -8.94 -24.72 7.09
CA MET A 1 -9.02 -23.28 6.77
C MET A 1 -9.16 -22.52 8.08
N ILE A 2 -8.43 -21.42 8.27
CA ILE A 2 -8.55 -20.58 9.48
C ILE A 2 -9.79 -19.70 9.31
N ASP A 3 -10.62 -19.60 10.35
CA ASP A 3 -11.78 -18.71 10.38
C ASP A 3 -11.30 -17.24 10.46
N PRO A 4 -11.74 -16.34 9.56
CA PRO A 4 -11.37 -14.92 9.58
C PRO A 4 -11.64 -14.21 10.92
N GLN A 5 -12.59 -14.70 11.72
CA GLN A 5 -12.88 -14.13 13.04
C GLN A 5 -11.73 -14.29 14.05
N HIS A 6 -10.82 -15.23 13.80
CA HIS A 6 -9.63 -15.47 14.64
C HIS A 6 -8.36 -14.78 14.09
N LEU A 7 -8.49 -13.89 13.10
CA LEU A 7 -7.36 -13.12 12.57
C LEU A 7 -7.29 -11.76 13.27
N GLU A 8 -6.15 -11.50 13.90
CA GLU A 8 -5.85 -10.15 14.39
C GLU A 8 -5.61 -9.21 13.20
N PRO A 9 -6.22 -8.01 13.20
CA PRO A 9 -6.04 -7.06 12.11
C PRO A 9 -4.60 -6.53 12.10
N LEU A 10 -3.98 -6.58 10.92
CA LEU A 10 -2.70 -5.90 10.71
C LEU A 10 -2.91 -4.37 10.68
N PRO A 11 -1.87 -3.58 11.01
CA PRO A 11 -1.93 -2.13 10.87
C PRO A 11 -2.32 -1.70 9.45
N LEU A 12 -3.19 -0.70 9.36
CA LEU A 12 -3.71 -0.18 8.10
C LEU A 12 -2.87 1.02 7.62
N TYR A 13 -2.14 0.84 6.53
CA TYR A 13 -1.26 1.89 5.97
C TYR A 13 -1.87 2.67 4.80
N HIS A 14 -2.87 2.11 4.11
CA HIS A 14 -3.53 2.78 2.99
C HIS A 14 -4.99 2.34 2.87
N ARG A 15 -5.88 3.30 2.62
CA ARG A 15 -7.29 3.07 2.33
C ARG A 15 -7.72 4.05 1.24
N ALA A 16 -8.26 3.52 0.15
CA ALA A 16 -8.76 4.32 -0.95
C ALA A 16 -10.03 3.70 -1.55
N THR A 17 -10.82 4.53 -2.22
CA THR A 17 -11.90 4.07 -3.10
C THR A 17 -11.33 3.84 -4.49
N VAL A 18 -11.63 2.69 -5.08
CA VAL A 18 -11.20 2.37 -6.46
C VAL A 18 -11.92 3.29 -7.44
N PRO A 19 -11.19 4.13 -8.22
CA PRO A 19 -11.78 4.96 -9.26
C PRO A 19 -12.08 4.16 -10.53
N ASP A 20 -13.02 4.64 -11.36
CA ASP A 20 -13.40 3.97 -12.62
C ASP A 20 -12.22 3.78 -13.58
N ALA A 21 -11.25 4.71 -13.57
CA ALA A 21 -10.03 4.62 -14.39
C ALA A 21 -9.14 3.41 -14.04
N TYR A 22 -9.39 2.79 -12.88
CA TYR A 22 -8.67 1.61 -12.42
C TYR A 22 -9.30 0.31 -12.90
N LEU A 23 -10.49 0.38 -13.47
CA LEU A 23 -11.20 -0.79 -13.97
C LEU A 23 -10.63 -1.25 -15.30
N ASP A 24 -10.57 -2.57 -15.48
CA ASP A 24 -10.32 -3.18 -16.77
C ASP A 24 -11.58 -3.22 -17.65
N VAL A 25 -11.44 -3.78 -18.84
CA VAL A 25 -12.53 -3.97 -19.80
C VAL A 25 -13.71 -4.77 -19.25
N MET A 26 -13.51 -5.59 -18.21
CA MET A 26 -14.56 -6.37 -17.56
C MET A 26 -15.23 -5.62 -16.42
N GLY A 27 -14.80 -4.40 -16.11
CA GLY A 27 -15.29 -3.61 -14.98
C GLY A 27 -14.71 -4.05 -13.64
N HIS A 28 -13.67 -4.89 -13.62
CA HIS A 28 -12.97 -5.27 -12.40
C HIS A 28 -11.73 -4.43 -12.19
N MET A 29 -11.26 -4.34 -10.95
CA MET A 29 -10.00 -3.71 -10.60
C MET A 29 -8.84 -4.31 -11.41
N ASN A 30 -8.21 -3.53 -12.30
CA ASN A 30 -7.10 -4.03 -13.10
C ASN A 30 -5.89 -4.36 -12.22
N ILE A 31 -5.25 -5.50 -12.48
CA ILE A 31 -4.15 -6.02 -11.66
C ILE A 31 -2.99 -5.03 -11.47
N ARG A 32 -2.67 -4.19 -12.49
CA ARG A 32 -1.55 -3.24 -12.43
C ARG A 32 -1.67 -2.28 -11.25
N TYR A 33 -2.90 -1.90 -10.92
CA TYR A 33 -3.15 -0.85 -9.94
C TYR A 33 -3.19 -1.41 -8.52
N TYR A 34 -3.25 -2.74 -8.33
CA TYR A 34 -2.95 -3.31 -7.01
C TYR A 34 -1.52 -2.97 -6.61
N LEU A 35 -0.55 -3.15 -7.51
CA LEU A 35 0.85 -2.80 -7.24
C LEU A 35 1.01 -1.31 -6.97
N ALA A 36 0.31 -0.44 -7.71
CA ALA A 36 0.31 1.00 -7.44
C ALA A 36 -0.24 1.32 -6.03
N LEU A 37 -1.36 0.71 -5.63
CA LEU A 37 -1.94 0.89 -4.29
C LEU A 37 -1.04 0.33 -3.18
N PHE A 38 -0.30 -0.76 -3.46
CA PHE A 38 0.70 -1.29 -2.55
C PHE A 38 1.91 -0.38 -2.40
N ASP A 39 2.35 0.29 -3.49
CA ASP A 39 3.43 1.29 -3.45
C ASP A 39 3.05 2.47 -2.55
N GLU A 40 1.84 3.01 -2.72
CA GLU A 40 1.30 4.07 -1.85
C GLU A 40 1.26 3.64 -0.37
N ALA A 41 0.88 2.38 -0.10
CA ALA A 41 0.89 1.83 1.25
C ALA A 41 2.30 1.62 1.80
N ALA A 42 3.26 1.25 0.94
CA ALA A 42 4.64 0.98 1.34
C ALA A 42 5.32 2.24 1.90
N TRP A 43 5.06 3.42 1.33
CA TRP A 43 5.59 4.68 1.87
C TRP A 43 5.15 4.94 3.30
N GLN A 44 3.86 4.72 3.60
CA GLN A 44 3.32 4.89 4.96
C GLN A 44 3.81 3.79 5.91
N PHE A 45 4.00 2.57 5.40
CA PHE A 45 4.61 1.48 6.15
C PHE A 45 6.06 1.83 6.55
N PHE A 46 6.89 2.29 5.62
CA PHE A 46 8.28 2.66 5.89
C PHE A 46 8.41 3.87 6.83
N ASP A 47 7.51 4.85 6.69
CA ASP A 47 7.43 5.99 7.62
C ASP A 47 7.21 5.52 9.06
N ALA A 48 6.38 4.50 9.28
CA ALA A 48 6.17 3.92 10.61
C ALA A 48 7.43 3.27 11.24
N PHE A 49 8.47 3.00 10.45
CA PHE A 49 9.79 2.55 10.91
C PHE A 49 10.86 3.67 10.89
N GLY A 50 10.46 4.93 10.65
CA GLY A 50 11.36 6.08 10.60
C GLY A 50 12.09 6.25 9.26
N MET A 51 11.78 5.43 8.26
CA MET A 51 12.28 5.55 6.89
C MET A 51 11.40 6.51 6.09
N ASN A 52 11.36 7.76 6.54
CA ASN A 52 10.53 8.79 5.95
C ASN A 52 11.25 9.53 4.82
N ARG A 53 10.58 10.53 4.22
CA ARG A 53 11.18 11.33 3.15
C ARG A 53 12.50 11.98 3.57
N ALA A 54 12.59 12.55 4.77
CA ALA A 54 13.82 13.17 5.26
C ALA A 54 14.96 12.15 5.46
N TYR A 55 14.62 10.91 5.85
CA TYR A 55 15.58 9.81 5.91
C TYR A 55 16.17 9.49 4.53
N TYR A 56 15.34 9.40 3.48
CA TYR A 56 15.80 9.11 2.11
C TYR A 56 16.46 10.29 1.40
N GLU A 57 16.15 11.53 1.79
CA GLU A 57 16.86 12.72 1.29
C GLU A 57 18.24 12.91 1.98
N SER A 58 18.56 12.13 3.02
CA SER A 58 19.87 12.12 3.67
C SER A 58 20.88 11.24 2.91
N THR A 59 22.18 11.44 3.15
CA THR A 59 23.26 10.57 2.60
C THR A 59 23.25 9.13 3.12
N THR A 60 22.32 8.76 4.02
CA THR A 60 22.22 7.43 4.63
C THR A 60 21.04 6.62 4.08
N GLY A 61 20.00 7.29 3.58
CA GLY A 61 18.88 6.61 2.93
C GLY A 61 19.21 6.41 1.45
N GLY A 62 19.75 5.25 1.09
CA GLY A 62 19.96 4.92 -0.32
C GLY A 62 18.62 4.97 -1.06
N ALA A 63 18.49 5.93 -1.98
CA ALA A 63 17.41 6.01 -2.95
C ALA A 63 17.88 5.47 -4.30
#